data_AF-G4MU53-F1
#
_entry.id   AF-G4MU53-F1
#
_cell.length_a   1.000
_cell.length_b   1.000
_cell.length_c   1.000
_cell.angle_alpha   90.00
_cell.angle_beta   90.00
_cell.angle_gamma   90.00
#
_symmetry.space_group_name_H-M   'P 1'
#
loop_
_entity.id
_entity.type
_entity.pdbx_description
1 polymer ?
#
loop_
_entity_poly.entity_id
_entity_poly.type
_entity_poly.pdbx_seq_one_letter_code
_entity_poly.pdbx_strand_id
1 'polypeptide(L)'
;MSDQAETEQSATPENAPLLGSSSTPADEHATDDQNAIPGNTDVEADARVVSRPEGRPKDIFIGTWLSLVLSAVGLAGFIAAFAFLGKLTISESPNLGWWTQYSAPWFTVMSVVALTFAIFNLRLLYRKNKPMWLGPNLFVDMAIPLILVSHTKGSPAGDWAYCSPHYPKRPPSNPYEPACLDNAVTVNVLLGIAFGSTFLLAFVHLYLAIKRWIEVFRARRREGNGITRFGIPSGQLSFKFTIKFLDQDGLRAREDASRAQE
;
A
#
# COMPACT_ATOMS: atom_id res chain seq x y z
N MET A 1 16.01 -38.29 -41.71
CA MET A 1 15.74 -39.00 -40.45
C MET A 1 14.76 -38.14 -39.67
N SER A 2 13.50 -38.50 -39.82
CA SER A 2 12.38 -37.99 -39.04
C SER A 2 12.48 -38.58 -37.63
N ASP A 3 12.17 -37.80 -36.61
CA ASP A 3 11.51 -38.33 -35.41
C ASP A 3 10.58 -37.28 -34.81
N GLN A 4 9.39 -37.78 -34.49
CA GLN A 4 8.22 -37.12 -33.95
C GLN A 4 8.31 -36.99 -32.42
N ALA A 5 7.20 -36.51 -31.83
CA ALA A 5 6.79 -36.55 -30.42
C ALA A 5 7.19 -35.29 -29.62
N GLU A 6 6.31 -34.65 -28.84
CA GLU A 6 5.00 -35.06 -28.34
C GLU A 6 4.22 -33.82 -27.89
N THR A 7 2.92 -33.82 -28.18
CA THR A 7 1.97 -32.76 -27.84
C THR A 7 1.29 -33.14 -26.52
N GLU A 8 1.65 -32.51 -25.40
CA GLU A 8 0.89 -32.68 -24.16
C GLU A 8 -0.34 -31.76 -24.14
N GLN A 9 -1.48 -32.37 -24.49
CA GLN A 9 -2.82 -31.97 -24.10
C GLN A 9 -3.05 -32.39 -22.65
N SER A 10 -3.41 -31.46 -21.76
CA SER A 10 -3.99 -31.85 -20.46
C SER A 10 -5.07 -30.89 -19.96
N ALA A 11 -6.29 -31.39 -20.11
CA ALA A 11 -7.42 -31.34 -19.19
C ALA A 11 -7.93 -30.00 -18.64
N THR A 12 -9.02 -29.56 -19.24
CA THR A 12 -10.13 -28.84 -18.61
C THR A 12 -10.79 -29.70 -17.51
N PRO A 13 -11.03 -29.16 -16.30
CA PRO A 13 -12.04 -29.73 -15.40
C PRO A 13 -13.40 -29.05 -15.63
N GLU A 14 -14.32 -29.83 -16.19
CA GLU A 14 -15.76 -29.64 -16.11
C GLU A 14 -16.27 -29.89 -14.67
N ASN A 15 -17.43 -29.26 -14.39
CA ASN A 15 -18.47 -29.66 -13.44
C ASN A 15 -18.45 -29.13 -11.99
N ALA A 16 -19.49 -28.31 -11.71
CA ALA A 16 -20.48 -28.44 -10.62
C ALA A 16 -20.72 -27.14 -9.82
N PRO A 17 -21.89 -26.92 -9.20
CA PRO A 17 -23.27 -27.26 -9.62
C PRO A 17 -24.24 -26.05 -9.56
N LEU A 18 -25.25 -26.07 -10.43
CA LEU A 18 -26.47 -25.27 -10.39
C LEU A 18 -27.47 -25.89 -9.38
N LEU A 19 -27.71 -25.25 -8.24
CA LEU A 19 -28.84 -25.47 -7.33
C LEU A 19 -29.04 -24.17 -6.52
N GLY A 20 -30.22 -23.59 -6.29
CA GLY A 20 -31.56 -23.98 -6.65
C GLY A 20 -32.52 -22.80 -6.43
N SER A 21 -33.51 -22.72 -7.28
CA SER A 21 -34.72 -21.93 -7.13
C SER A 21 -35.56 -22.52 -6.00
N SER A 22 -35.79 -21.76 -4.92
CA SER A 22 -36.87 -22.02 -3.98
C SER A 22 -37.90 -20.90 -4.08
N SER A 23 -38.89 -21.15 -4.92
CA SER A 23 -40.22 -20.55 -4.84
C SER A 23 -40.86 -20.98 -3.51
N THR A 24 -41.20 -20.01 -2.66
CA THR A 24 -42.16 -20.23 -1.57
C THR A 24 -43.46 -19.51 -1.94
N PRO A 25 -44.62 -20.18 -1.88
CA PRO A 25 -45.90 -19.64 -2.32
C PRO A 25 -46.45 -18.60 -1.35
N ALA A 26 -47.37 -17.80 -1.88
CA ALA A 26 -48.30 -16.97 -1.13
C ALA A 26 -49.07 -17.82 -0.11
N ASP A 27 -49.10 -17.35 1.15
CA ASP A 27 -50.18 -17.65 2.07
C ASP A 27 -50.93 -16.36 2.37
N GLU A 28 -52.11 -16.30 1.77
CA GLU A 28 -53.23 -15.44 2.10
C GLU A 28 -53.82 -15.94 3.41
N HIS A 29 -53.63 -15.21 4.51
CA HIS A 29 -54.55 -15.31 5.63
C HIS A 29 -54.88 -13.94 6.21
N ALA A 30 -56.07 -13.50 5.82
CA ALA A 30 -56.84 -12.47 6.47
C ALA A 30 -57.35 -13.00 7.81
N THR A 31 -56.97 -12.34 8.89
CA THR A 31 -57.81 -12.22 10.09
C THR A 31 -57.70 -10.79 10.58
N ASP A 32 -58.79 -10.08 10.27
CA ASP A 32 -59.30 -8.93 10.97
C ASP A 32 -59.45 -9.31 12.45
N ASP A 33 -58.81 -8.57 13.36
CA ASP A 33 -59.37 -8.34 14.68
C ASP A 33 -58.78 -7.09 15.31
N GLN A 34 -59.68 -6.13 15.46
CA GLN A 34 -59.54 -4.89 16.19
C GLN A 34 -59.23 -5.18 17.66
N ASN A 35 -58.10 -4.68 18.14
CA ASN A 35 -58.00 -4.26 19.54
C ASN A 35 -57.08 -3.05 19.65
N ALA A 36 -57.72 -1.89 19.67
CA ALA A 36 -57.12 -0.62 19.98
C ALA A 36 -56.71 -0.58 21.46
N ILE A 37 -55.40 -0.59 21.70
CA ILE A 37 -54.79 -0.13 22.95
C ILE A 37 -53.95 1.10 22.57
N PRO A 38 -54.25 2.32 23.06
CA PRO A 38 -53.39 3.47 22.87
C PRO A 38 -52.25 3.38 23.90
N GLY A 39 -51.33 2.45 23.68
CA GLY A 39 -50.05 2.41 24.37
C GLY A 39 -49.07 3.25 23.58
N ASN A 40 -48.52 4.29 24.21
CA ASN A 40 -47.34 5.02 23.75
C ASN A 40 -46.21 4.02 23.43
N THR A 41 -46.18 3.49 22.22
CA THR A 41 -44.94 3.07 21.61
C THR A 41 -44.28 4.36 21.19
N ASP A 42 -43.38 4.84 22.06
CA ASP A 42 -42.21 5.56 21.59
C ASP A 42 -41.62 4.69 20.49
N VAL A 43 -41.99 5.03 19.26
CA VAL A 43 -41.38 4.52 18.05
C VAL A 43 -39.97 5.09 18.15
N GLU A 44 -39.13 4.34 18.86
CA GLU A 44 -37.70 4.38 18.77
C GLU A 44 -37.46 4.13 17.30
N ALA A 45 -37.47 5.24 16.56
CA ALA A 45 -37.20 5.32 15.16
C ALA A 45 -35.80 4.79 15.07
N ASP A 46 -35.74 3.49 14.83
CA ASP A 46 -34.60 2.67 14.54
C ASP A 46 -34.07 3.23 13.22
N ALA A 47 -33.48 4.42 13.35
CA ALA A 47 -32.68 5.09 12.38
C ALA A 47 -31.50 4.16 12.26
N ARG A 48 -31.69 3.09 11.48
CA ARG A 48 -30.65 2.43 10.73
C ARG A 48 -29.99 3.58 10.00
N VAL A 49 -28.99 4.16 10.65
CA VAL A 49 -28.04 5.07 10.05
C VAL A 49 -27.43 4.18 8.98
N VAL A 50 -28.02 4.25 7.78
CA VAL A 50 -27.50 3.61 6.59
C VAL A 50 -26.16 4.29 6.43
N SER A 51 -25.14 3.65 6.99
CA SER A 51 -23.78 4.15 7.01
C SER A 51 -23.41 4.35 5.55
N ARG A 52 -23.45 5.61 5.14
CA ARG A 52 -23.24 6.04 3.76
C ARG A 52 -21.97 5.34 3.30
N PRO A 53 -22.00 4.57 2.19
CA PRO A 53 -20.85 3.80 1.75
C PRO A 53 -19.66 4.74 1.72
N GLU A 54 -18.67 4.48 2.58
CA GLU A 54 -17.50 5.32 2.70
C GLU A 54 -16.92 5.50 1.31
N GLY A 55 -16.97 6.74 0.83
CA GLY A 55 -16.52 7.07 -0.52
C GLY A 55 -15.10 6.57 -0.71
N ARG A 56 -14.80 6.10 -1.93
CA ARG A 56 -13.48 5.61 -2.34
C ARG A 56 -12.37 6.47 -1.72
N PRO A 57 -11.33 5.90 -1.08
CA PRO A 57 -10.31 6.67 -0.38
C PRO A 57 -9.51 7.52 -1.37
N LYS A 58 -9.95 8.76 -1.58
CA LYS A 58 -9.38 9.70 -2.56
C LYS A 58 -7.92 9.99 -2.26
N ASP A 59 -7.59 10.12 -0.98
CA ASP A 59 -6.24 10.40 -0.49
C ASP A 59 -5.24 9.31 -0.91
N ILE A 60 -5.62 8.03 -0.76
CA ILE A 60 -4.76 6.89 -1.13
C ILE A 60 -4.56 6.85 -2.64
N PHE A 61 -5.61 7.12 -3.42
CA PHE A 61 -5.53 7.17 -4.87
C PHE A 61 -4.55 8.26 -5.33
N ILE A 62 -4.69 9.49 -4.80
CA ILE A 62 -3.80 10.62 -5.11
C ILE A 62 -2.36 10.31 -4.71
N GLY A 63 -2.15 9.78 -3.49
CA GLY A 63 -0.82 9.43 -3.01
C GLY A 63 -0.16 8.31 -3.84
N THR A 64 -0.94 7.34 -4.33
CA THR A 64 -0.41 6.27 -5.20
C THR A 64 0.01 6.81 -6.57
N TRP A 65 -0.77 7.74 -7.16
CA TRP A 65 -0.37 8.42 -8.39
C TRP A 65 0.88 9.28 -8.21
N LEU A 66 0.97 10.01 -7.09
CA LEU A 66 2.13 10.81 -6.79
C LEU A 66 3.39 9.94 -6.62
N SER A 67 3.26 8.80 -5.92
CA SER A 67 4.34 7.79 -5.82
C SER A 67 4.75 7.26 -7.20
N LEU A 68 3.79 6.96 -8.08
CA LEU A 68 4.06 6.53 -9.46
C LEU A 68 4.85 7.58 -10.25
N VAL A 69 4.43 8.84 -10.21
CA VAL A 69 5.09 9.93 -10.95
C VAL A 69 6.49 10.18 -10.41
N LEU A 70 6.64 10.29 -9.08
CA LEU A 70 7.95 10.53 -8.45
C LEU A 70 8.93 9.39 -8.69
N SER A 71 8.48 8.13 -8.61
CA SER A 71 9.32 6.97 -8.91
C SER A 71 9.72 6.92 -10.39
N ALA A 72 8.82 7.25 -11.32
CA ALA A 72 9.12 7.33 -12.73
C ALA A 72 10.13 8.44 -13.06
N VAL A 73 9.94 9.65 -12.50
CA VAL A 73 10.87 10.77 -12.67
C VAL A 73 12.24 10.46 -12.08
N GLY A 74 12.28 9.90 -10.87
CA GLY A 74 13.53 9.50 -10.22
C GLY A 74 14.30 8.45 -11.02
N LEU A 75 13.60 7.39 -11.45
CA LEU A 75 14.18 6.33 -12.26
C LEU A 75 14.69 6.85 -13.61
N ALA A 76 13.90 7.68 -14.30
CA ALA A 76 14.31 8.29 -15.56
C ALA A 76 15.54 9.19 -15.39
N GLY A 77 15.60 9.97 -14.30
CA GLY A 77 16.75 10.80 -13.95
C GLY A 77 18.03 9.97 -13.73
N PHE A 78 17.95 8.87 -12.98
CA PHE A 78 19.10 7.96 -12.81
C PHE A 78 19.53 7.33 -14.12
N ILE A 79 18.60 6.79 -14.92
CA ILE A 79 18.91 6.20 -16.23
C ILE A 79 19.57 7.24 -17.14
N ALA A 80 19.04 8.46 -17.20
CA ALA A 80 19.61 9.54 -18.00
C ALA A 80 21.02 9.92 -17.53
N ALA A 81 21.25 10.05 -16.22
CA ALA A 81 22.57 10.36 -15.65
C ALA A 81 23.60 9.27 -15.99
N PHE A 82 23.26 7.99 -15.80
CA PHE A 82 24.16 6.88 -16.09
C PHE A 82 24.39 6.68 -17.59
N ALA A 83 23.35 6.83 -18.42
CA ALA A 83 23.49 6.77 -19.87
C ALA A 83 24.34 7.93 -20.41
N PHE A 84 24.23 9.12 -19.81
CA PHE A 84 25.07 10.26 -20.13
C PHE A 84 26.52 9.99 -19.76
N LEU A 85 26.80 9.56 -18.53
CA LEU A 85 28.15 9.17 -18.07
C LEU A 85 28.77 8.09 -18.96
N GLY A 86 27.99 7.08 -19.36
CA GLY A 86 28.48 6.00 -20.22
C GLY A 86 28.86 6.42 -21.64
N LYS A 87 28.44 7.62 -22.10
CA LYS A 87 28.82 8.18 -23.40
C LYS A 87 30.09 9.05 -23.33
N LEU A 88 30.50 9.48 -22.15
CA LEU A 88 31.65 10.36 -21.98
C LEU A 88 32.95 9.57 -22.09
N THR A 89 33.97 10.20 -22.69
CA THR A 89 35.33 9.64 -22.67
C THR A 89 35.94 9.76 -21.26
N ILE A 90 36.96 8.97 -20.96
CA ILE A 90 37.63 8.99 -19.64
C ILE A 90 38.12 10.40 -19.26
N SER A 91 38.55 11.20 -20.24
CA SER A 91 38.99 12.58 -20.04
C SER A 91 37.86 13.58 -19.77
N GLU A 92 36.64 13.28 -20.19
CA GLU A 92 35.47 14.18 -20.09
C GLU A 92 34.50 13.79 -18.97
N SER A 93 34.68 12.60 -18.40
CA SER A 93 33.81 12.02 -17.40
C SER A 93 34.07 12.61 -16.01
N PRO A 94 33.07 13.22 -15.35
CA PRO A 94 33.23 13.68 -13.98
C PRO A 94 33.27 12.49 -13.01
N ASN A 95 34.08 12.60 -11.97
CA ASN A 95 34.11 11.59 -10.91
C ASN A 95 32.89 11.74 -10.02
N LEU A 96 32.20 10.63 -9.77
CA LEU A 96 31.12 10.61 -8.79
C LEU A 96 31.69 10.49 -7.38
N GLY A 97 31.12 11.22 -6.42
CA GLY A 97 31.41 11.02 -5.00
C GLY A 97 31.16 9.58 -4.57
N TRP A 98 32.00 9.05 -3.67
CA TRP A 98 31.88 7.67 -3.16
C TRP A 98 30.46 7.37 -2.67
N TRP A 99 29.86 8.31 -1.93
CA TRP A 99 28.51 8.16 -1.42
C TRP A 99 27.45 8.10 -2.52
N THR A 100 27.61 8.88 -3.59
CA THR A 100 26.74 8.84 -4.77
C THR A 100 26.84 7.49 -5.47
N GLN A 101 28.06 6.98 -5.70
CA GLN A 101 28.29 5.67 -6.30
C GLN A 101 27.66 4.54 -5.47
N TYR A 102 27.80 4.62 -4.15
CA TYR A 102 27.24 3.64 -3.23
C TYR A 102 25.71 3.72 -3.13
N SER A 103 25.14 4.93 -3.08
CA SER A 103 23.71 5.14 -2.80
C SER A 103 22.84 5.08 -4.06
N ALA A 104 23.31 5.57 -5.20
CA ALA A 104 22.49 5.64 -6.41
C ALA A 104 21.88 4.28 -6.84
N PRO A 105 22.58 3.13 -6.75
CA PRO A 105 21.96 1.82 -6.99
C PRO A 105 20.77 1.53 -6.07
N TRP A 106 20.88 1.83 -4.77
CA TRP A 106 19.80 1.64 -3.80
C TRP A 106 18.57 2.51 -4.13
N PHE A 107 18.80 3.78 -4.45
CA PHE A 107 17.73 4.70 -4.85
C PHE A 107 17.05 4.25 -6.16
N THR A 108 17.83 3.71 -7.10
CA THR A 108 17.30 3.15 -8.36
C THR A 108 16.43 1.93 -8.08
N VAL A 109 16.91 0.97 -7.28
CA VAL A 109 16.16 -0.24 -6.89
C VAL A 109 14.86 0.13 -6.17
N MET A 110 14.92 1.06 -5.20
CA MET A 110 13.73 1.51 -4.48
C MET A 110 12.73 2.22 -5.40
N SER A 111 13.19 2.96 -6.41
CA SER A 111 12.32 3.56 -7.42
C SER A 111 11.60 2.51 -8.25
N VAL A 112 12.29 1.44 -8.68
CA VAL A 112 11.68 0.33 -9.43
C VAL A 112 10.66 -0.43 -8.58
N VAL A 113 10.98 -0.69 -7.31
CA VAL A 113 10.06 -1.35 -6.37
C VAL A 113 8.83 -0.47 -6.16
N ALA A 114 9.00 0.81 -5.84
CA ALA A 114 7.90 1.76 -5.66
C ALA A 114 7.02 1.85 -6.92
N LEU A 115 7.62 1.97 -8.10
CA LEU A 115 6.92 2.04 -9.37
C LEU A 115 6.07 0.79 -9.61
N THR A 116 6.64 -0.39 -9.39
CA THR A 116 5.95 -1.67 -9.58
C THR A 116 4.78 -1.82 -8.61
N PHE A 117 4.97 -1.47 -7.33
CA PHE A 117 3.91 -1.49 -6.34
C PHE A 117 2.82 -0.45 -6.62
N ALA A 118 3.17 0.74 -7.10
CA ALA A 118 2.21 1.76 -7.48
C ALA A 118 1.35 1.32 -8.68
N ILE A 119 1.96 0.75 -9.73
CA ILE A 119 1.25 0.18 -10.88
C ILE A 119 0.30 -0.94 -10.43
N PHE A 120 0.78 -1.86 -9.60
CA PHE A 120 -0.03 -2.97 -9.12
C PHE A 120 -1.19 -2.51 -8.25
N ASN A 121 -0.96 -1.57 -7.33
CA ASN A 121 -2.01 -0.95 -6.51
C ASN A 121 -3.05 -0.24 -7.37
N LEU A 122 -2.63 0.58 -8.35
CA LEU A 122 -3.54 1.27 -9.26
C LEU A 122 -4.36 0.28 -10.09
N ARG A 123 -3.74 -0.78 -10.60
CA ARG A 123 -4.44 -1.83 -11.37
C ARG A 123 -5.49 -2.53 -10.53
N LEU A 124 -5.20 -2.84 -9.26
CA LEU A 124 -6.17 -3.44 -8.33
C LEU A 124 -7.29 -2.46 -7.97
N LEU A 125 -6.95 -1.19 -7.68
CA LEU A 125 -7.96 -0.15 -7.43
C LEU A 125 -8.89 0.02 -8.63
N TYR A 126 -8.35 -0.02 -9.86
CA TYR A 126 -9.13 0.16 -11.08
C TYR A 126 -10.03 -1.05 -11.35
N ARG A 127 -9.50 -2.28 -11.21
CA ARG A 127 -10.25 -3.50 -11.54
C ARG A 127 -11.24 -3.93 -10.46
N LYS A 128 -10.86 -3.83 -9.18
CA LYS A 128 -11.62 -4.41 -8.06
C LYS A 128 -12.20 -3.37 -7.12
N ASN A 129 -11.89 -2.08 -7.30
CA ASN A 129 -12.21 -1.01 -6.34
C ASN A 129 -11.76 -1.33 -4.90
N LYS A 130 -10.75 -2.19 -4.76
CA LYS A 130 -10.20 -2.63 -3.48
C LYS A 130 -8.69 -2.37 -3.47
N PRO A 131 -8.13 -1.84 -2.38
CA PRO A 131 -6.69 -1.74 -2.22
C PRO A 131 -6.06 -3.15 -2.17
N MET A 132 -4.76 -3.23 -2.47
CA MET A 132 -4.00 -4.45 -2.22
C MET A 132 -4.04 -4.79 -0.72
N TRP A 133 -3.77 -6.06 -0.40
CA TRP A 133 -3.67 -6.55 0.96
C TRP A 133 -2.79 -5.63 1.82
N LEU A 134 -3.34 -5.24 2.97
CA LEU A 134 -2.79 -4.20 3.83
C LEU A 134 -1.34 -4.48 4.26
N GLY A 135 -1.04 -5.73 4.64
CA GLY A 135 0.27 -6.12 5.18
C GLY A 135 1.44 -5.79 4.24
N PRO A 136 1.49 -6.35 3.02
CA PRO A 136 2.52 -6.05 2.03
C PRO A 136 2.62 -4.57 1.70
N ASN A 137 1.47 -3.88 1.61
CA ASN A 137 1.41 -2.47 1.30
C ASN A 137 2.05 -1.60 2.39
N LEU A 138 1.74 -1.89 3.66
CA LEU A 138 2.32 -1.22 4.81
C LEU A 138 3.81 -1.52 4.95
N PHE A 139 4.22 -2.77 4.70
CA PHE A 139 5.64 -3.16 4.74
C PHE A 139 6.46 -2.34 3.74
N VAL A 140 5.99 -2.24 2.50
CA VAL A 140 6.67 -1.46 1.45
C VAL A 140 6.70 0.03 1.79
N ASP A 141 5.59 0.59 2.26
CA ASP A 141 5.51 2.00 2.64
C ASP A 141 6.42 2.36 3.81
N MET A 142 6.79 1.40 4.66
CA MET A 142 7.74 1.61 5.76
C MET A 142 9.19 1.32 5.33
N ALA A 143 9.40 0.28 4.52
CA ALA A 143 10.73 -0.13 4.07
C ALA A 143 11.38 0.90 3.15
N ILE A 144 10.63 1.46 2.19
CA ILE A 144 11.14 2.47 1.25
C ILE A 144 11.72 3.69 1.99
N PRO A 145 10.96 4.42 2.84
CA PRO A 145 11.49 5.60 3.51
C PRO A 145 12.63 5.25 4.47
N LEU A 146 12.58 4.11 5.17
CA LEU A 146 13.65 3.67 6.06
C LEU A 146 14.98 3.52 5.29
N ILE A 147 14.94 2.80 4.16
CA ILE A 147 16.13 2.56 3.34
C ILE A 147 16.60 3.87 2.73
N LEU A 148 15.72 4.65 2.08
CA LEU A 148 16.10 5.91 1.44
C LEU A 148 16.73 6.90 2.44
N VAL A 149 16.15 7.06 3.64
CA VAL A 149 16.69 7.95 4.68
C VAL A 149 18.03 7.45 5.24
N SER A 150 18.24 6.14 5.36
CA SER A 150 19.56 5.62 5.77
C SER A 150 20.66 5.94 4.76
N HIS A 151 20.32 6.00 3.47
CA HIS A 151 21.24 6.32 2.38
C HIS A 151 21.33 7.82 2.05
N THR A 152 20.56 8.72 2.69
CA THR A 152 20.75 10.18 2.54
C THR A 152 21.77 10.78 3.50
N LYS A 153 21.98 10.17 4.69
CA LYS A 153 22.79 10.75 5.77
C LYS A 153 24.26 11.03 5.44
N GLY A 154 24.80 10.42 4.39
CA GLY A 154 26.20 10.60 3.98
C GLY A 154 26.42 11.48 2.74
N SER A 155 25.36 12.09 2.18
CA SER A 155 25.49 12.92 0.97
C SER A 155 25.67 14.39 1.37
N PRO A 156 26.90 14.95 1.37
CA PRO A 156 27.06 16.40 1.51
C PRO A 156 26.33 17.08 0.35
N ALA A 157 25.44 18.02 0.68
CA ALA A 157 24.75 18.83 -0.30
C ALA A 157 25.78 19.63 -1.11
N GLY A 158 26.02 19.27 -2.36
CA GLY A 158 26.85 20.09 -3.25
C GLY A 158 27.51 19.31 -4.39
N ASP A 159 28.35 18.31 -4.09
CA ASP A 159 29.29 17.78 -5.07
C ASP A 159 29.08 16.29 -5.33
N TRP A 160 27.98 15.93 -6.02
CA TRP A 160 27.73 14.54 -6.41
C TRP A 160 28.66 14.08 -7.52
N ALA A 161 29.05 15.01 -8.39
CA ALA A 161 30.02 14.85 -9.47
C ALA A 161 31.03 16.00 -9.42
N TYR A 162 32.32 15.67 -9.50
CA TYR A 162 33.44 16.62 -9.47
C TYR A 162 34.53 16.23 -10.46
N CYS A 163 35.30 17.21 -10.93
CA CYS A 163 36.53 16.97 -11.69
C CYS A 163 37.70 16.94 -10.68
N SER A 164 38.55 15.90 -10.71
CA SER A 164 39.60 15.68 -9.70
C SER A 164 40.66 16.80 -9.72
N PRO A 165 41.19 17.24 -8.55
CA PRO A 165 42.29 18.21 -8.47
C PRO A 165 43.65 17.65 -8.92
N HIS A 166 43.74 16.39 -9.35
CA HIS A 166 44.96 15.83 -9.99
C HIS A 166 45.11 16.23 -11.46
N TYR A 167 44.19 17.02 -12.01
CA TYR A 167 44.55 17.88 -13.14
C TYR A 167 45.68 18.79 -12.65
N PRO A 168 46.89 18.70 -13.24
CA PRO A 168 47.98 19.56 -12.79
C PRO A 168 47.49 20.99 -12.83
N LYS A 169 47.80 21.78 -11.79
CA LYS A 169 47.62 23.24 -11.69
C LYS A 169 48.39 23.99 -12.78
N ARG A 170 48.36 23.50 -14.00
CA ARG A 170 48.80 24.21 -15.19
C ARG A 170 47.69 25.21 -15.49
N PRO A 171 48.07 26.41 -15.98
CA PRO A 171 47.09 27.37 -16.45
C PRO A 171 46.11 26.70 -17.44
N PRO A 172 44.88 27.24 -17.61
CA PRO A 172 43.77 26.66 -18.38
C PRO A 172 44.02 26.59 -19.90
N SER A 173 45.22 26.23 -20.33
CA SER A 173 45.62 26.06 -21.72
C SER A 173 45.14 24.72 -22.31
N ASN A 174 44.49 23.86 -21.52
CA ASN A 174 43.96 22.59 -22.00
C ASN A 174 42.46 22.73 -22.32
N PRO A 175 42.04 22.58 -23.59
CA PRO A 175 40.64 22.76 -24.02
C PRO A 175 39.65 21.75 -23.42
N TYR A 176 40.13 20.77 -22.66
CA TYR A 176 39.34 19.71 -22.02
C TYR A 176 38.79 20.08 -20.63
N GLU A 177 39.36 21.10 -19.99
CA GLU A 177 38.93 21.59 -18.67
C GLU A 177 37.48 22.15 -18.63
N PRO A 178 37.00 22.92 -19.64
CA PRO A 178 35.60 23.38 -19.64
C PRO A 178 34.60 22.24 -19.87
N ALA A 179 34.93 21.27 -20.73
CA ALA A 179 34.02 20.16 -21.05
C ALA A 179 33.74 19.26 -19.84
N CYS A 180 34.75 18.95 -19.01
CA CYS A 180 34.54 18.20 -17.77
C CYS A 180 33.61 18.95 -16.81
N LEU A 181 33.78 20.27 -16.69
CA LEU A 181 32.99 21.10 -15.79
C LEU A 181 31.52 21.18 -16.24
N ASP A 182 31.28 21.38 -17.54
CA ASP A 182 29.93 21.40 -18.12
C ASP A 182 29.23 20.03 -17.97
N ASN A 183 29.97 18.94 -18.17
CA ASN A 183 29.49 17.59 -17.94
C ASN A 183 29.18 17.34 -16.46
N ALA A 184 30.02 17.81 -15.54
CA ALA A 184 29.80 17.71 -14.10
C ALA A 184 28.53 18.44 -13.69
N VAL A 185 28.29 19.65 -14.19
CA VAL A 185 27.05 20.41 -13.96
C VAL A 185 25.84 19.62 -14.47
N THR A 186 25.93 19.09 -15.70
CA THR A 186 24.84 18.29 -16.30
C THR A 186 24.52 17.06 -15.45
N VAL A 187 25.54 16.30 -15.03
CA VAL A 187 25.38 15.12 -14.17
C VAL A 187 24.82 15.51 -12.81
N ASN A 188 25.28 16.61 -12.21
CA ASN A 188 24.77 17.11 -10.93
C ASN A 188 23.29 17.48 -11.03
N VAL A 189 22.86 18.15 -12.10
CA VAL A 189 21.44 18.49 -12.31
C VAL A 189 20.58 17.22 -12.44
N LEU A 190 21.02 16.25 -13.26
CA LEU A 190 20.29 15.00 -13.46
C LEU A 190 20.18 14.18 -12.16
N LEU A 191 21.29 14.03 -11.44
CA LEU A 191 21.32 13.36 -10.14
C LEU A 191 20.50 14.12 -9.10
N GLY A 192 20.48 15.45 -9.14
CA GLY A 192 19.68 16.27 -8.23
C GLY A 192 18.18 16.08 -8.42
N ILE A 193 17.74 16.03 -9.67
CA ILE A 193 16.35 15.70 -9.98
C ILE A 193 16.04 14.27 -9.51
N ALA A 194 16.94 13.31 -9.76
CA ALA A 194 16.76 11.91 -9.38
C ALA A 194 16.70 11.72 -7.85
N PHE A 195 17.68 12.22 -7.11
CA PHE A 195 17.71 12.17 -5.65
C PHE A 195 16.58 13.00 -5.02
N GLY A 196 16.29 14.19 -5.54
CA GLY A 196 15.20 15.04 -5.03
C GLY A 196 13.83 14.38 -5.16
N SER A 197 13.51 13.83 -6.34
CA SER A 197 12.24 13.14 -6.58
C SER A 197 12.09 11.86 -5.74
N THR A 198 13.15 11.08 -5.60
CA THR A 198 13.16 9.88 -4.73
C THR A 198 13.15 10.21 -3.24
N PHE A 199 13.73 11.32 -2.83
CA PHE A 199 13.59 11.80 -1.46
C PHE A 199 12.15 12.23 -1.16
N LEU A 200 11.50 12.95 -2.08
CA LEU A 200 10.06 13.25 -1.99
C LEU A 200 9.21 11.98 -1.97
N LEU A 201 9.58 10.96 -2.75
CA LEU A 201 8.94 9.65 -2.75
C LEU A 201 8.95 9.01 -1.35
N ALA A 202 10.04 9.14 -0.59
CA ALA A 202 10.10 8.66 0.80
C ALA A 202 9.01 9.29 1.68
N PHE A 203 8.80 10.62 1.59
CA PHE A 203 7.73 11.29 2.34
C PHE A 203 6.34 10.83 1.90
N VAL A 204 6.13 10.60 0.61
CA VAL A 204 4.85 10.10 0.09
C VAL A 204 4.55 8.71 0.64
N HIS A 205 5.53 7.80 0.68
CA HIS A 205 5.36 6.47 1.27
C HIS A 205 5.13 6.54 2.78
N LEU A 206 5.84 7.42 3.50
CA LEU A 206 5.58 7.64 4.93
C LEU A 206 4.16 8.16 5.18
N TYR A 207 3.69 9.11 4.38
CA TYR A 207 2.32 9.61 4.44
C TYR A 207 1.29 8.49 4.16
N LEU A 208 1.52 7.66 3.14
CA LEU A 208 0.67 6.51 2.83
C LEU A 208 0.66 5.48 3.96
N ALA A 209 1.81 5.18 4.58
CA ALA A 209 1.90 4.31 5.76
C ALA A 209 1.03 4.83 6.91
N ILE A 210 1.15 6.12 7.23
CA ILE A 210 0.37 6.77 8.30
C ILE A 210 -1.13 6.68 7.99
N LYS A 211 -1.54 7.00 6.75
CA LYS A 211 -2.95 6.92 6.34
C LYS A 211 -3.49 5.51 6.45
N ARG A 212 -2.76 4.51 5.96
CA ARG A 212 -3.12 3.09 6.07
C ARG A 212 -3.21 2.66 7.53
N TRP A 213 -2.29 3.07 8.40
CA TRP A 213 -2.37 2.83 9.83
C TRP A 213 -3.62 3.43 10.47
N ILE A 214 -3.96 4.69 10.16
CA ILE A 214 -5.17 5.33 10.67
C ILE A 214 -6.42 4.55 10.26
N GLU A 215 -6.50 4.09 9.00
CA GLU A 215 -7.61 3.27 8.53
C GLU A 215 -7.72 1.95 9.30
N VAL A 216 -6.59 1.30 9.60
CA VAL A 216 -6.54 0.06 10.40
C VAL A 216 -7.03 0.30 11.82
N PHE A 217 -6.54 1.37 12.47
CA PHE A 217 -6.99 1.70 13.82
C PHE A 217 -8.47 2.07 13.87
N ARG A 218 -8.99 2.77 12.85
CA ARG A 218 -10.42 3.07 12.73
C ARG A 218 -11.25 1.81 12.52
N ALA A 219 -10.83 0.92 11.63
CA ALA A 219 -11.49 -0.36 11.41
C ALA A 219 -11.54 -1.20 12.70
N ARG A 220 -10.41 -1.32 13.39
CA ARG A 220 -10.32 -2.05 14.67
C ARG A 220 -11.18 -1.43 15.77
N ARG A 221 -11.28 -0.10 15.83
CA ARG A 221 -12.15 0.59 16.80
C ARG A 221 -13.64 0.36 16.50
N ARG A 222 -14.03 0.31 15.21
CA ARG A 222 -15.41 -0.02 14.83
C ARG A 222 -15.77 -1.45 15.21
N GLU A 223 -14.86 -2.40 15.01
CA GLU A 223 -15.03 -3.80 15.42
C GLU A 223 -15.04 -3.96 16.95
N GLY A 224 -14.28 -3.16 17.69
CA GLY A 224 -14.23 -3.19 19.15
C GLY A 224 -15.53 -2.73 19.84
N ASN A 225 -16.35 -1.91 19.18
CA ASN A 225 -17.64 -1.45 19.72
C ASN A 225 -18.84 -2.34 19.34
N GLY A 226 -18.64 -3.38 18.51
CA GLY A 226 -19.70 -4.30 18.10
C GLY A 226 -19.19 -5.73 18.13
N ILE A 227 -19.52 -6.47 19.18
CA ILE A 227 -19.43 -7.93 19.37
C ILE A 227 -18.61 -8.63 18.26
N THR A 228 -17.34 -8.80 18.56
CA THR A 228 -16.27 -9.47 17.80
C THR A 228 -16.73 -10.53 16.79
N ARG A 229 -16.70 -10.17 15.49
CA ARG A 229 -16.49 -11.13 14.40
C ARG A 229 -15.16 -10.80 13.73
N PHE A 230 -14.09 -11.39 14.25
CA PHE A 230 -12.81 -11.46 13.54
C PHE A 230 -12.99 -12.33 12.29
N GLY A 231 -13.22 -11.70 11.13
CA GLY A 231 -13.26 -12.37 9.84
C GLY A 231 -11.95 -12.15 9.10
N ILE A 232 -11.11 -13.18 9.02
CA ILE A 232 -9.91 -13.14 8.19
C ILE A 232 -10.37 -13.07 6.72
N PRO A 233 -9.92 -12.08 5.92
CA PRO A 233 -10.46 -11.84 4.58
C PRO A 233 -9.97 -12.83 3.50
N SER A 234 -9.50 -14.02 3.87
CA SER A 234 -8.92 -15.02 2.94
C SER A 234 -9.75 -16.30 2.73
N GLY A 235 -10.98 -16.37 3.24
CA GLY A 235 -11.84 -17.55 3.08
C GLY A 235 -12.41 -18.00 4.41
N GLN A 236 -13.68 -18.41 4.38
CA GLN A 236 -14.56 -18.66 5.52
C GLN A 236 -13.95 -19.52 6.65
N LEU A 237 -13.30 -18.89 7.61
CA LEU A 237 -13.17 -19.41 8.97
C LEU A 237 -13.71 -18.35 9.91
N SER A 238 -15.02 -18.42 10.21
CA SER A 238 -15.64 -17.58 11.21
C SER A 238 -15.61 -18.32 12.55
N PHE A 239 -14.71 -17.94 13.45
CA PHE A 239 -14.76 -18.42 14.83
C PHE A 239 -15.81 -17.61 15.57
N LYS A 240 -16.99 -18.20 15.80
CA LYS A 240 -18.08 -17.58 16.55
C LYS A 240 -17.91 -17.93 18.03
N PHE A 241 -17.12 -17.14 18.76
CA PHE A 241 -17.05 -17.24 20.21
C PHE A 241 -18.34 -16.70 20.80
N THR A 242 -19.26 -17.60 21.17
CA THR A 242 -20.45 -17.23 21.92
C THR A 242 -20.06 -17.28 23.39
N ILE A 243 -19.66 -16.15 23.95
CA ILE A 243 -19.51 -16.02 25.40
C ILE A 243 -20.94 -16.02 25.96
N LYS A 244 -21.47 -17.22 26.24
CA LYS A 244 -22.64 -17.37 27.09
C LYS A 244 -22.19 -16.96 28.48
N PHE A 245 -22.51 -15.74 28.87
CA PHE A 245 -22.59 -15.40 30.29
C PHE A 245 -23.61 -16.38 30.88
N LEU A 246 -23.12 -17.34 31.66
CA LEU A 246 -23.98 -18.14 32.52
C LEU A 246 -24.71 -17.14 33.40
N ASP A 247 -26.01 -17.08 33.18
CA ASP A 247 -26.97 -16.26 33.90
C ASP A 247 -26.70 -16.39 35.41
N GLN A 248 -26.12 -15.35 36.00
CA GLN A 248 -25.79 -15.35 37.43
C GLN A 248 -27.05 -15.34 38.30
N ASP A 249 -28.21 -15.10 37.70
CA ASP A 249 -29.50 -15.10 38.37
C ASP A 249 -29.88 -16.50 38.86
N GLY A 250 -29.41 -17.57 38.18
CA GLY A 250 -29.59 -18.95 38.64
C GLY A 250 -28.79 -19.32 39.89
N LEU A 251 -27.65 -18.65 40.14
CA LEU A 251 -26.86 -18.88 41.36
C LEU A 251 -27.42 -18.10 42.55
N ARG A 252 -27.93 -16.88 42.33
CA ARG A 252 -28.62 -16.10 43.38
C ARG A 252 -29.93 -16.76 43.82
N ALA A 253 -30.75 -17.24 42.89
CA ALA A 253 -31.99 -17.93 43.23
C ALA A 253 -31.77 -19.20 44.07
N ARG A 254 -30.62 -19.88 43.88
CA ARG A 254 -30.26 -21.08 44.65
C ARG A 254 -29.72 -20.75 46.05
N GLU A 255 -29.05 -19.60 46.19
CA GLU A 255 -28.59 -19.07 47.49
C GLU A 255 -29.77 -18.56 48.33
N ASP A 256 -30.74 -17.91 47.71
CA ASP A 256 -31.94 -17.43 48.40
C ASP A 256 -32.86 -18.59 48.82
N ALA A 257 -32.98 -19.64 48.00
CA ALA A 257 -33.73 -20.85 48.35
C ALA A 257 -33.09 -21.66 49.50
N SER A 258 -31.77 -21.60 49.65
CA SER A 258 -31.06 -22.29 50.75
C SER A 258 -31.12 -21.51 52.07
N ARG A 259 -31.19 -20.18 52.04
CA ARG A 259 -31.44 -19.37 53.26
C ARG A 259 -32.86 -19.47 53.80
N ALA A 260 -33.84 -19.82 52.97
CA ALA A 260 -35.24 -19.95 53.41
C ALA A 260 -35.55 -21.28 54.14
N GLN A 261 -34.59 -22.19 54.26
CA GLN A 261 -34.75 -23.50 54.93
C GLN A 261 -34.09 -23.57 56.33
N GLU A 262 -33.43 -22.50 56.80
CA GLU A 262 -32.99 -22.32 58.19
C GLU A 262 -33.99 -21.49 58.99
#